data_AF-A0A1D2RVS6-F1
#
_entry.id   AF-A0A1D2RVS6-F1
#
_cell.length_a   1.000
_cell.length_b   1.000
_cell.length_c   1.000
_cell.angle_alpha   90.00
_cell.angle_beta   90.00
_cell.angle_gamma   90.00
#
_symmetry.space_group_name_H-M   'P 1'
#
loop_
_entity.id
_entity.type
_entity.pdbx_description
1 polymer ?
#
loop_
_entity_poly.entity_id
_entity_poly.type
_entity_poly.pdbx_seq_one_letter_code
_entity_poly.pdbx_strand_id
1 'polypeptide(L)'
;MSDPRAHVQALREAILADPPAQAGQWLVLLDSLEKAVAALAASRERLQQDVEDAEHARDAANLARMKVMGQLNTLQKSLAAAVPQVAASADAQSDAQRRIEWLLSHGGVDAGAAEAAKTAEMEAPMPGRAVLEAVIAGERKFTKAQLEFTIAEAMVLTGWQMTPLELTEKGEPWLARLVLDNQAASV
;
A
#
# COMPACT_ATOMS: atom_id res chain seq x y z
N MET A 1 -15.54 26.72 -5.79
CA MET A 1 -14.91 27.75 -6.66
C MET A 1 -15.60 27.69 -8.00
N SER A 2 -16.05 28.83 -8.56
CA SER A 2 -16.74 28.88 -9.85
C SER A 2 -15.78 28.56 -11.01
N ASP A 3 -16.29 27.92 -12.08
CA ASP A 3 -15.48 27.53 -13.25
C ASP A 3 -14.90 28.79 -13.95
N PRO A 4 -13.57 28.96 -14.02
CA PRO A 4 -12.97 30.11 -14.68
C PRO A 4 -13.36 30.22 -16.17
N ARG A 5 -13.67 29.10 -16.84
CA ARG A 5 -14.14 29.10 -18.24
C ARG A 5 -15.51 29.76 -18.40
N ALA A 6 -16.39 29.60 -17.41
CA ALA A 6 -17.71 30.22 -17.42
C ALA A 6 -17.61 31.76 -17.32
N HIS A 7 -16.65 32.28 -16.53
CA HIS A 7 -16.43 33.73 -16.45
C HIS A 7 -15.84 34.31 -17.75
N VAL A 8 -14.97 33.56 -18.43
CA VAL A 8 -14.39 33.99 -19.71
C VAL A 8 -15.46 34.02 -20.81
N GLN A 9 -16.37 33.04 -20.83
CA GLN A 9 -17.54 33.08 -21.73
C GLN A 9 -18.48 34.26 -21.45
N ALA A 10 -18.81 34.52 -20.18
CA ALA A 10 -19.65 35.65 -19.81
C ALA A 10 -19.02 37.00 -20.22
N LEU A 11 -17.69 37.12 -20.12
CA LEU A 11 -16.97 38.31 -20.57
C LEU A 11 -17.00 38.47 -22.11
N ARG A 12 -16.94 37.35 -22.84
CA ARG A 12 -17.07 37.34 -24.31
C ARG A 12 -18.41 37.89 -24.77
N GLU A 13 -19.49 37.43 -24.15
CA GLU A 13 -20.85 37.87 -24.43
C GLU A 13 -21.01 39.37 -24.17
N ALA A 14 -20.41 39.88 -23.08
CA ALA A 14 -20.42 41.31 -22.77
C ALA A 14 -19.64 42.15 -23.81
N ILE A 15 -18.48 41.69 -24.28
CA ILE A 15 -17.66 42.39 -25.29
C ILE A 15 -18.37 42.44 -26.65
N LEU A 16 -19.09 41.38 -27.02
CA LEU A 16 -19.86 41.33 -28.27
C LEU A 16 -21.07 42.27 -28.29
N ALA A 17 -21.51 42.75 -27.13
CA ALA A 17 -22.58 43.74 -27.00
C ALA A 17 -22.11 45.19 -27.22
N ASP A 18 -20.80 45.45 -27.30
CA ASP A 18 -20.19 46.78 -27.44
C ASP A 18 -19.91 47.17 -28.92
N PRO A 19 -19.66 48.47 -29.23
CA PRO A 19 -19.39 48.93 -30.59
C PRO A 19 -18.17 48.25 -31.25
N PRO A 20 -18.23 47.91 -32.55
CA PRO A 20 -17.30 46.96 -33.20
C PRO A 20 -15.84 47.44 -33.27
N ALA A 21 -15.59 48.74 -33.22
CA ALA A 21 -14.23 49.31 -33.28
C ALA A 21 -13.42 49.05 -31.99
N GLN A 22 -14.07 48.88 -30.84
CA GLN A 22 -13.40 48.57 -29.56
C GLN A 22 -13.41 47.05 -29.28
N ALA A 23 -14.43 46.33 -29.74
CA ALA A 23 -14.57 44.89 -29.50
C ALA A 23 -13.42 44.05 -30.10
N GLY A 24 -12.89 44.41 -31.27
CA GLY A 24 -11.89 43.59 -31.97
C GLY A 24 -10.60 43.33 -31.18
N GLN A 25 -10.06 44.35 -30.51
CA GLN A 25 -8.81 44.21 -29.75
C GLN A 25 -9.01 43.41 -28.45
N TRP A 26 -10.17 43.60 -27.80
CA TRP A 26 -10.58 42.85 -26.62
C TRP A 26 -10.84 41.38 -26.92
N LEU A 27 -11.43 41.06 -28.08
CA LEU A 27 -11.66 39.67 -28.51
C LEU A 27 -10.34 38.92 -28.72
N VAL A 28 -9.31 39.55 -29.30
CA VAL A 28 -7.98 38.92 -29.45
C VAL A 28 -7.34 38.62 -28.09
N LEU A 29 -7.42 39.56 -27.16
CA LEU A 29 -6.93 39.34 -25.79
C LEU A 29 -7.72 38.22 -25.09
N LEU A 30 -9.03 38.21 -25.26
CA LEU A 30 -9.90 37.19 -24.68
C LEU A 30 -9.60 35.80 -25.23
N ASP A 31 -9.41 35.65 -26.54
CA ASP A 31 -9.03 34.38 -27.17
C ASP A 31 -7.68 33.88 -26.64
N SER A 32 -6.74 34.79 -26.37
CA SER A 32 -5.45 34.43 -25.76
C SER A 32 -5.61 33.94 -24.31
N LEU A 33 -6.51 34.58 -23.54
CA LEU A 33 -6.84 34.18 -22.17
C LEU A 33 -7.59 32.85 -22.14
N GLU A 34 -8.54 32.61 -23.05
CA GLU A 34 -9.25 31.33 -23.21
C GLU A 34 -8.26 30.19 -23.41
N LYS A 35 -7.29 30.36 -24.32
CA LYS A 35 -6.24 29.35 -24.59
C LYS A 35 -5.37 29.12 -23.36
N ALA A 36 -4.96 30.19 -22.67
CA ALA A 36 -4.13 30.08 -21.46
C ALA A 36 -4.88 29.37 -20.32
N VAL A 37 -6.15 29.70 -20.08
CA VAL A 37 -6.99 29.07 -19.06
C VAL A 37 -7.21 27.59 -19.38
N ALA A 38 -7.47 27.26 -20.66
CA ALA A 38 -7.60 25.86 -21.08
C ALA A 38 -6.30 25.07 -20.87
N ALA A 39 -5.14 25.64 -21.23
CA ALA A 39 -3.84 25.00 -21.03
C ALA A 39 -3.53 24.79 -19.53
N LEU A 40 -3.83 25.77 -18.68
CA LEU A 40 -3.65 25.66 -17.23
C LEU A 40 -4.60 24.62 -16.62
N ALA A 41 -5.86 24.54 -17.09
CA ALA A 41 -6.80 23.52 -16.63
C ALA A 41 -6.32 22.11 -16.97
N ALA A 42 -5.85 21.88 -18.21
CA ALA A 42 -5.28 20.60 -18.62
C ALA A 42 -3.99 20.25 -17.85
N SER A 43 -3.13 21.25 -17.60
CA SER A 43 -1.92 21.05 -16.78
C SER A 43 -2.27 20.71 -15.34
N ARG A 44 -3.31 21.34 -14.77
CA ARG A 44 -3.78 21.05 -13.42
C ARG A 44 -4.30 19.62 -13.32
N GLU A 45 -5.14 19.19 -14.26
CA GLU A 45 -5.69 17.84 -14.28
C GLU A 45 -4.57 16.79 -14.36
N ARG A 46 -3.58 17.00 -15.23
CA ARG A 46 -2.40 16.14 -15.31
C ARG A 46 -1.63 16.10 -13.99
N LEU A 47 -1.36 17.25 -13.39
CA LEU A 47 -0.64 17.32 -12.11
C LEU A 47 -1.41 16.67 -10.96
N GLN A 48 -2.75 16.73 -10.98
CA GLN A 48 -3.57 16.04 -9.99
C GLN A 48 -3.42 14.53 -10.14
N GLN A 49 -3.48 14.01 -11.37
CA GLN A 49 -3.22 12.60 -11.63
C GLN A 49 -1.80 12.18 -11.23
N ASP A 50 -0.79 12.98 -11.59
CA ASP A 50 0.61 12.69 -11.25
C ASP A 50 0.83 12.64 -9.72
N VAL A 51 0.13 13.49 -8.97
CA VAL A 51 0.17 13.48 -7.49
C VAL A 51 -0.49 12.22 -6.94
N GLU A 52 -1.67 11.85 -7.42
CA GLU A 52 -2.38 10.63 -7.00
C GLU A 52 -1.52 9.37 -7.28
N ASP A 53 -0.95 9.28 -8.47
CA ASP A 53 -0.06 8.17 -8.86
C ASP A 53 1.20 8.11 -7.97
N ALA A 54 1.80 9.27 -7.66
CA ALA A 54 2.96 9.35 -6.79
C ALA A 54 2.63 8.98 -5.33
N GLU A 55 1.45 9.34 -4.84
CA GLU A 55 0.97 8.96 -3.51
C GLU A 55 0.74 7.45 -3.41
N HIS A 56 0.07 6.86 -4.40
CA HIS A 56 -0.10 5.41 -4.48
C HIS A 56 1.24 4.67 -4.53
N ALA A 57 2.18 5.12 -5.36
CA ALA A 57 3.51 4.53 -5.45
C ALA A 57 4.29 4.62 -4.12
N ARG A 58 4.21 5.77 -3.44
CA ARG A 58 4.82 5.97 -2.12
C ARG A 58 4.24 5.01 -1.08
N ASP A 59 2.91 4.89 -1.06
CA ASP A 59 2.21 4.07 -0.06
C ASP A 59 2.47 2.58 -0.30
N ALA A 60 2.52 2.12 -1.56
CA ALA A 60 2.99 0.78 -1.91
C ALA A 60 4.40 0.51 -1.38
N ALA A 61 5.34 1.43 -1.64
CA ALA A 61 6.72 1.29 -1.21
C ALA A 61 6.85 1.26 0.32
N ASN A 62 6.08 2.08 1.03
CA ASN A 62 6.04 2.08 2.48
C ASN A 62 5.48 0.77 3.04
N LEU A 63 4.39 0.26 2.47
CA LEU A 63 3.82 -1.02 2.87
C LEU A 63 4.81 -2.17 2.64
N ALA A 64 5.51 -2.19 1.50
CA ALA A 64 6.55 -3.17 1.21
C ALA A 64 7.70 -3.13 2.23
N ARG A 65 8.18 -1.92 2.61
CA ARG A 65 9.20 -1.76 3.66
C ARG A 65 8.71 -2.26 5.02
N MET A 66 7.48 -1.90 5.40
CA MET A 66 6.87 -2.40 6.63
C MET A 66 6.78 -3.93 6.61
N LYS A 67 6.41 -4.52 5.47
CA LYS A 67 6.33 -5.97 5.29
C LYS A 67 7.67 -6.65 5.56
N VAL A 68 8.73 -6.20 4.89
CA VAL A 68 10.08 -6.75 5.05
C VAL A 68 10.58 -6.62 6.49
N MET A 69 10.40 -5.44 7.11
CA MET A 69 10.82 -5.20 8.49
C MET A 69 10.06 -6.08 9.49
N GLY A 70 8.76 -6.28 9.29
CA GLY A 70 7.96 -7.17 10.14
C GLY A 70 8.34 -8.63 9.99
N GLN A 71 8.53 -9.11 8.75
CA GLN A 71 9.02 -10.47 8.49
C GLN A 71 10.38 -10.72 9.14
N LEU A 72 11.30 -9.76 9.04
CA LEU A 72 12.62 -9.85 9.70
C LEU A 72 12.49 -9.96 11.22
N ASN A 73 11.62 -9.15 11.83
CA ASN A 73 11.38 -9.19 13.27
C ASN A 73 10.75 -10.53 13.71
N THR A 74 9.76 -11.02 12.97
CA THR A 74 9.16 -12.34 13.23
C THR A 74 10.19 -13.46 13.13
N LEU A 75 11.07 -13.41 12.12
CA LEU A 75 12.17 -14.37 11.98
C LEU A 75 13.12 -14.31 13.18
N GLN A 76 13.55 -13.11 13.59
CA GLN A 76 14.44 -12.92 14.75
C GLN A 76 13.82 -13.45 16.04
N LYS A 77 12.52 -13.20 16.27
CA LYS A 77 11.78 -13.72 17.42
C LYS A 77 11.64 -15.24 17.38
N SER A 78 11.35 -15.80 16.21
CA SER A 78 11.23 -17.25 16.02
C SER A 78 12.56 -17.96 16.28
N LEU A 79 13.67 -17.38 15.79
CA LEU A 79 15.01 -17.87 16.09
C LEU A 79 15.32 -17.78 17.58
N ALA A 80 14.96 -16.67 18.25
CA ALA A 80 15.16 -16.51 19.68
C ALA A 80 14.36 -17.53 20.51
N ALA A 81 13.13 -17.84 20.09
CA ALA A 81 12.31 -18.88 20.72
C ALA A 81 12.88 -20.29 20.48
N ALA A 82 13.39 -20.56 19.27
CA ALA A 82 14.00 -21.82 18.90
C ALA A 82 15.33 -22.09 19.63
N VAL A 83 16.10 -21.02 19.91
CA VAL A 83 17.44 -21.09 20.50
C VAL A 83 17.57 -20.11 21.66
N PRO A 84 16.94 -20.40 22.81
CA PRO A 84 17.03 -19.55 23.98
C PRO A 84 18.43 -19.54 24.62
N GLN A 85 19.28 -20.51 24.29
CA GLN A 85 20.63 -20.66 24.85
C GLN A 85 21.58 -19.56 24.37
N VAL A 86 21.30 -18.94 23.22
CA VAL A 86 22.08 -17.82 22.69
C VAL A 86 21.50 -16.51 23.22
N ALA A 87 22.23 -15.89 24.15
CA ALA A 87 21.85 -14.65 24.78
C ALA A 87 21.67 -13.51 23.76
N ALA A 88 20.61 -12.72 23.95
CA ALA A 88 20.36 -11.53 23.17
C ALA A 88 21.40 -10.44 23.48
N SER A 89 21.73 -9.64 22.47
CA SER A 89 22.60 -8.47 22.55
C SER A 89 21.92 -7.24 21.96
N ALA A 90 22.64 -6.12 21.88
CA ALA A 90 22.14 -4.91 21.22
C ALA A 90 22.05 -5.06 19.69
N ASP A 91 22.70 -6.07 19.11
CA ASP A 91 22.68 -6.35 17.68
C ASP A 91 21.87 -7.63 17.39
N ALA A 92 20.59 -7.42 17.08
CA ALA A 92 19.66 -8.50 16.76
C ALA A 92 20.05 -9.32 15.51
N GLN A 93 20.83 -8.74 14.59
CA GLN A 93 21.27 -9.45 13.39
C GLN A 93 22.42 -10.40 13.73
N SER A 94 23.40 -9.94 14.50
CA SER A 94 24.46 -10.81 15.04
C SER A 94 23.89 -11.92 15.93
N ASP A 95 22.85 -11.64 16.72
CA ASP A 95 22.16 -12.66 17.51
C ASP A 95 21.51 -13.74 16.64
N ALA A 96 20.82 -13.33 15.57
CA ALA A 96 20.19 -14.26 14.65
C ALA A 96 21.23 -15.18 13.98
N GLN A 97 22.38 -14.63 13.56
CA GLN A 97 23.48 -15.43 13.00
C GLN A 97 24.01 -16.46 14.00
N ARG A 98 24.29 -16.03 15.24
CA ARG A 98 24.75 -16.95 16.29
C ARG A 98 23.73 -18.05 16.60
N ARG A 99 22.43 -17.76 16.54
CA ARG A 99 21.36 -18.75 16.70
C ARG A 99 21.31 -19.75 15.55
N ILE A 100 21.50 -19.29 14.31
CA ILE A 100 21.60 -20.17 13.14
C ILE A 100 22.82 -21.09 13.26
N GLU A 101 23.99 -20.56 13.61
CA GLU A 101 25.21 -21.35 13.85
C GLU A 101 25.02 -22.38 14.96
N TRP A 102 24.33 -21.99 16.03
CA TRP A 102 23.99 -22.90 17.12
C TRP A 102 23.08 -24.05 16.64
N LEU A 103 22.03 -23.77 15.86
CA LEU A 103 21.15 -24.79 15.29
C LEU A 103 21.89 -25.77 14.38
N LEU A 104 22.83 -25.27 13.57
CA LEU A 104 23.64 -26.10 12.68
C LEU A 104 24.58 -27.05 13.43
N SER A 105 25.05 -26.63 14.62
CA SER A 105 26.03 -27.39 15.42
C SER A 105 25.40 -28.28 16.49
N HIS A 106 24.20 -27.96 16.96
CA HIS A 106 23.53 -28.63 18.09
C HIS A 106 22.18 -29.24 17.69
N GLY A 107 21.94 -29.43 16.39
CA GLY A 107 20.66 -29.81 15.80
C GLY A 107 19.95 -30.96 16.50
N GLY A 108 18.90 -30.63 17.24
CA GLY A 108 17.88 -31.51 17.78
C GLY A 108 16.57 -30.74 17.86
N VAL A 109 15.45 -31.39 17.53
CA VAL A 109 14.13 -30.74 17.53
C VAL A 109 13.62 -30.69 18.97
N ASP A 110 13.73 -29.54 19.62
CA ASP A 110 12.96 -29.27 20.84
C ASP A 110 11.51 -28.96 20.46
N ALA A 111 10.59 -29.86 20.80
CA ALA A 111 9.17 -29.74 20.48
C ALA A 111 8.53 -28.50 21.14
N GLY A 112 9.01 -28.08 22.32
CA GLY A 112 8.50 -26.88 22.98
C GLY A 112 8.90 -25.60 22.24
N ALA A 113 10.14 -25.56 21.76
CA ALA A 113 10.68 -24.43 21.00
C ALA A 113 10.02 -24.31 19.61
N ALA A 114 9.73 -25.44 18.96
CA ALA A 114 8.99 -25.48 17.70
C ALA A 114 7.55 -24.95 17.82
N GLU A 115 6.84 -25.33 18.89
CA GLU A 115 5.46 -24.86 19.11
C GLU A 115 5.40 -23.36 19.46
N ALA A 116 6.37 -22.87 20.22
CA ALA A 116 6.50 -21.45 20.54
C ALA A 116 6.78 -20.60 19.29
N ALA A 117 7.66 -21.07 18.39
CA ALA A 117 7.93 -20.41 17.12
C ALA A 117 6.69 -20.38 16.21
N LYS A 118 5.97 -21.50 16.13
CA LYS A 118 4.72 -21.60 15.36
C LYS A 118 3.65 -20.64 15.89
N THR A 119 3.48 -20.57 17.21
CA THR A 119 2.52 -19.64 17.82
C THR A 119 2.89 -18.17 17.53
N ALA A 120 4.19 -17.83 17.61
CA ALA A 120 4.67 -16.49 17.29
C ALA A 120 4.42 -16.09 15.83
N GLU A 121 4.56 -17.02 14.88
CA GLU A 121 4.23 -16.79 13.47
C GLU A 121 2.72 -16.64 13.26
N MET A 122 1.91 -17.49 13.90
CA MET A 122 0.45 -17.49 13.76
C MET A 122 -0.24 -16.23 14.30
N GLU A 123 0.40 -15.56 15.26
CA GLU A 123 -0.07 -14.31 15.89
C GLU A 123 0.66 -13.06 15.34
N ALA A 124 1.57 -13.22 14.39
CA ALA A 124 2.27 -12.09 13.80
C ALA A 124 1.27 -11.13 13.12
N PRO A 125 1.47 -9.79 13.23
CA PRO A 125 0.61 -8.81 12.59
C PRO A 125 0.53 -8.96 11.07
N MET A 126 1.60 -9.44 10.44
CA MET A 126 1.59 -9.86 9.04
C MET A 126 1.26 -11.35 8.97
N PRO A 127 0.20 -11.74 8.25
CA PRO A 127 -0.14 -13.14 8.10
C PRO A 127 0.95 -13.85 7.28
N GLY A 128 1.58 -14.85 7.90
CA GLY A 128 2.44 -15.80 7.20
C GLY A 128 1.63 -16.74 6.32
N ARG A 129 2.33 -17.55 5.52
CA ARG A 129 1.70 -18.51 4.60
C ARG A 129 0.73 -19.45 5.31
N ALA A 130 1.11 -19.99 6.47
CA ALA A 130 0.26 -20.88 7.25
C ALA A 130 -1.05 -20.20 7.72
N VAL A 131 -0.99 -18.90 8.08
CA VAL A 131 -2.18 -18.12 8.44
C VAL A 131 -3.09 -17.94 7.22
N LEU A 132 -2.52 -17.58 6.06
CA LEU A 132 -3.27 -17.39 4.82
C LEU A 132 -3.98 -18.69 4.40
N GLU A 133 -3.27 -19.82 4.41
CA GLU A 133 -3.83 -21.13 4.06
C GLU A 133 -4.96 -21.53 5.02
N ALA A 134 -4.78 -21.35 6.33
CA ALA A 134 -5.81 -21.66 7.33
C ALA A 134 -7.05 -20.76 7.23
N VAL A 135 -6.90 -19.48 6.89
CA VAL A 135 -8.03 -18.57 6.63
C VAL A 135 -8.78 -18.99 5.36
N ILE A 136 -8.08 -19.39 4.31
CA ILE A 136 -8.70 -19.86 3.07
C ILE A 136 -9.48 -21.16 3.30
N ALA A 137 -8.93 -22.07 4.11
CA ALA A 137 -9.59 -23.30 4.50
C ALA A 137 -10.80 -23.09 5.43
N GLY A 138 -11.00 -21.86 5.95
CA GLY A 138 -12.06 -21.55 6.91
C GLY A 138 -11.79 -22.08 8.31
N GLU A 139 -10.56 -22.52 8.59
CA GLU A 139 -10.15 -23.07 9.90
C GLU A 139 -9.94 -21.97 10.94
N ARG A 140 -9.63 -20.75 10.48
CA ARG A 140 -9.50 -19.57 11.34
C ARG A 140 -9.94 -18.30 10.64
N LYS A 141 -10.00 -17.23 11.42
CA LYS A 141 -10.08 -15.85 10.95
C LYS A 141 -8.77 -15.12 11.17
N PHE A 142 -8.59 -14.02 10.44
CA PHE A 142 -7.54 -13.06 10.73
C PHE A 142 -7.75 -12.42 12.10
N THR A 143 -6.65 -12.12 12.79
CA THR A 143 -6.70 -11.13 13.87
C THR A 143 -6.97 -9.75 13.29
N LYS A 144 -7.37 -8.78 14.11
CA LYS A 144 -7.62 -7.41 13.66
C LYS A 144 -6.42 -6.82 12.90
N ALA A 145 -5.21 -6.98 13.44
CA ALA A 145 -3.98 -6.48 12.82
C ALA A 145 -3.68 -7.18 11.48
N GLN A 146 -3.89 -8.50 11.41
CA GLN A 146 -3.73 -9.27 10.17
C GLN A 146 -4.73 -8.83 9.11
N LEU A 147 -5.99 -8.59 9.48
CA LEU A 147 -7.01 -8.14 8.55
C LEU A 147 -6.69 -6.74 8.00
N GLU A 148 -6.36 -5.79 8.87
CA GLU A 148 -5.99 -4.42 8.47
C GLU A 148 -4.79 -4.43 7.51
N PHE A 149 -3.76 -5.24 7.81
CA PHE A 149 -2.61 -5.40 6.92
C PHE A 149 -3.01 -6.03 5.58
N THR A 150 -3.80 -7.09 5.60
CA THR A 150 -4.22 -7.82 4.39
C THR A 150 -5.09 -6.94 3.48
N ILE A 151 -5.95 -6.08 4.05
CA ILE A 151 -6.73 -5.10 3.29
C ILE A 151 -5.80 -4.08 2.62
N ALA A 152 -4.84 -3.52 3.35
CA ALA A 152 -3.88 -2.58 2.78
C ALA A 152 -3.06 -3.22 1.65
N GLU A 153 -2.64 -4.48 1.81
CA GLU A 153 -1.94 -5.23 0.76
C GLU A 153 -2.85 -5.48 -0.45
N ALA A 154 -4.11 -5.87 -0.23
CA ALA A 154 -5.08 -6.07 -1.30
C ALA A 154 -5.39 -4.79 -2.09
N MET A 155 -5.40 -3.62 -1.46
CA MET A 155 -5.52 -2.33 -2.15
C MET A 155 -4.37 -2.12 -3.14
N VAL A 156 -3.14 -2.42 -2.73
CA VAL A 156 -1.97 -2.32 -3.61
C VAL A 156 -2.07 -3.32 -4.76
N LEU A 157 -2.43 -4.58 -4.47
CA LEU A 157 -2.53 -5.64 -5.48
C LEU A 157 -3.65 -5.42 -6.50
N THR A 158 -4.71 -4.71 -6.11
CA THR A 158 -5.80 -4.30 -7.00
C THR A 158 -5.55 -2.97 -7.69
N GLY A 159 -4.38 -2.34 -7.49
CA GLY A 159 -4.05 -1.06 -8.10
C GLY A 159 -4.99 0.06 -7.65
N TRP A 160 -5.41 0.06 -6.38
CA TRP A 160 -6.33 1.03 -5.78
C TRP A 160 -7.70 1.11 -6.47
N GLN A 161 -8.05 0.13 -7.30
CA GLN A 161 -9.36 0.06 -7.97
C GLN A 161 -10.50 -0.29 -7.01
N MET A 162 -10.16 -0.80 -5.82
CA MET A 162 -11.11 -1.16 -4.77
C MET A 162 -10.83 -0.41 -3.48
N THR A 163 -11.89 0.08 -2.86
CA THR A 163 -11.85 0.70 -1.53
C THR A 163 -11.71 -0.35 -0.43
N PRO A 164 -11.26 0.03 0.78
CA PRO A 164 -11.22 -0.88 1.93
C PRO A 164 -12.56 -1.55 2.24
N LEU A 165 -13.66 -0.84 2.02
CA LEU A 165 -15.01 -1.36 2.26
C LEU A 165 -15.34 -2.48 1.27
N GLU A 166 -15.14 -2.24 -0.02
CA GLU A 166 -15.39 -3.23 -1.08
C GLU A 166 -14.50 -4.47 -0.92
N LEU A 167 -13.25 -4.28 -0.46
CA LEU A 167 -12.34 -5.38 -0.14
C LEU A 167 -12.83 -6.19 1.07
N THR A 168 -13.38 -5.54 2.08
CA THR A 168 -13.97 -6.22 3.25
C THR A 168 -15.19 -7.05 2.86
N GLU A 169 -16.01 -6.56 1.94
CA GLU A 169 -17.19 -7.26 1.43
C GLU A 169 -16.85 -8.55 0.65
N LYS A 170 -15.65 -8.65 0.06
CA LYS A 170 -15.16 -9.90 -0.57
C LYS A 170 -14.90 -11.01 0.45
N GLY A 171 -14.65 -10.65 1.70
CA GLY A 171 -14.39 -11.57 2.81
C GLY A 171 -12.94 -12.02 2.95
N GLU A 172 -12.59 -12.45 4.17
CA GLU A 172 -11.23 -12.85 4.55
C GLU A 172 -10.62 -13.96 3.69
N PRO A 173 -11.35 -15.04 3.29
CA PRO A 173 -10.78 -16.09 2.45
C PRO A 173 -10.35 -15.59 1.06
N TRP A 174 -11.09 -14.64 0.48
CA TRP A 174 -10.74 -14.05 -0.80
C TRP A 174 -9.49 -13.18 -0.69
N LEU A 175 -9.40 -12.35 0.36
CA LEU A 175 -8.23 -11.53 0.65
C LEU A 175 -6.98 -12.40 0.86
N ALA A 176 -7.11 -13.48 1.64
CA ALA A 176 -6.03 -14.42 1.90
C ALA A 176 -5.54 -15.11 0.62
N ARG A 177 -6.45 -15.50 -0.28
CA ARG A 177 -6.11 -16.07 -1.58
C ARG A 177 -5.33 -15.06 -2.44
N LEU A 178 -5.84 -13.84 -2.58
CA LEU A 178 -5.20 -12.79 -3.38
C LEU A 178 -3.74 -12.55 -2.95
N VAL A 179 -3.51 -12.44 -1.64
CA VAL A 179 -2.17 -12.23 -1.09
C VAL A 179 -1.29 -13.46 -1.30
N LEU A 180 -1.80 -14.67 -1.07
CA LEU A 180 -1.04 -15.91 -1.25
C LEU A 180 -0.61 -16.13 -2.70
N ASP A 181 -1.50 -15.88 -3.65
CA ASP A 181 -1.23 -16.02 -5.09
C ASP A 181 -0.12 -15.04 -5.53
N ASN A 182 -0.15 -13.80 -5.04
CA ASN A 182 0.90 -12.82 -5.31
C ASN A 182 2.25 -13.21 -4.68
N GLN A 183 2.24 -13.78 -3.46
CA GLN A 183 3.46 -14.29 -2.83
C GLN A 183 4.07 -15.43 -3.64
N ALA A 184 3.27 -16.33 -4.20
CA ALA A 184 3.74 -17.43 -5.04
C ALA A 184 4.32 -16.95 -6.38
N ALA A 185 3.79 -15.88 -6.96
CA ALA A 185 4.29 -15.30 -8.22
C ALA A 185 5.60 -14.51 -8.07
N SER A 186 5.98 -14.15 -6.85
CA SER A 186 7.18 -13.34 -6.55
C SER A 186 8.43 -14.16 -6.19
N VAL A 187 8.33 -15.50 -6.25
CA VAL A 187 9.41 -16.48 -5.98
C VAL A 187 9.86 -17.10 -7.30
#